data_AF-A0A6V8NCC4-F1
#
_entry.id   AF-A0A6V8NCC4-F1
#
_cell.length_a   1.000
_cell.length_b   1.000
_cell.length_c   1.000
_cell.angle_alpha   90.00
_cell.angle_beta   90.00
_cell.angle_gamma   90.00
#
_symmetry.space_group_name_H-M   'P 1'
#
loop_
_entity.id
_entity.type
_entity.pdbx_description
1 polymer ?
#
loop_
_entity_poly.entity_id
_entity_poly.type
_entity_poly.pdbx_seq_one_letter_code
_entity_poly.pdbx_strand_id
1 'polypeptide(L)'
;MNRQKLVLCLLILMLVAAIGYALLRSPKEQHVAALTYRTGTAAAPRKPAQAPTRPAPGAPAAAESQSQVHLALLDQDRGRSAGFRRNLFSPIFKEEVKLPPFKPVPLPLPPKPVALPPPPPVPVAPPPPPPPTEEDLIGREMAKFTFLGFLKKGDERTVFLSKDREIFLAKKGSTLAGKYQVSGLTDDAITIKSLSGGKEVVIPLVENRSLVRRIGPNTRTP
;
A
#
# COMPACT_ATOMS: atom_id res chain seq x y z
N MET A 1 -22.53 -64.88 12.69
CA MET A 1 -22.71 -63.69 11.82
C MET A 1 -21.41 -63.44 11.06
N ASN A 2 -21.48 -63.18 9.76
CA ASN A 2 -20.31 -63.06 8.89
C ASN A 2 -19.45 -61.85 9.33
N ARG A 3 -18.14 -62.04 9.56
CA ARG A 3 -17.23 -61.02 10.09
C ARG A 3 -17.28 -59.72 9.27
N GLN A 4 -17.48 -59.85 7.96
CA GLN A 4 -17.67 -58.73 7.04
C GLN A 4 -18.92 -57.88 7.38
N LYS A 5 -20.05 -58.51 7.72
CA LYS A 5 -21.28 -57.81 8.11
C LYS A 5 -21.13 -57.11 9.47
N LEU A 6 -20.32 -57.67 10.37
CA LEU A 6 -20.01 -57.08 11.67
C LEU A 6 -19.13 -55.84 11.50
N VAL A 7 -18.05 -55.94 10.71
CA VAL A 7 -17.18 -54.80 10.37
C VAL A 7 -17.98 -53.69 9.68
N LEU A 8 -18.86 -54.04 8.72
CA LEU A 8 -19.72 -53.07 8.05
C LEU A 8 -20.69 -52.37 9.03
N CYS A 9 -21.34 -53.11 9.93
CA CYS A 9 -22.21 -52.50 10.96
C CYS A 9 -21.45 -51.54 11.85
N LEU A 10 -20.22 -51.90 12.27
CA LEU A 10 -19.40 -51.05 13.11
C LEU A 10 -18.97 -49.76 12.40
N LEU A 11 -18.62 -49.86 11.11
CA LEU A 11 -18.27 -48.70 10.27
C LEU A 11 -19.45 -47.76 10.06
N ILE A 12 -20.65 -48.30 9.81
CA ILE A 12 -21.89 -47.52 9.68
C ILE A 12 -22.20 -46.79 10.99
N LEU A 13 -22.08 -47.48 12.13
CA LEU A 13 -22.36 -46.88 13.44
C LEU A 13 -21.38 -45.72 13.73
N MET A 14 -20.10 -45.91 13.38
CA MET A 14 -19.08 -44.87 13.52
C MET A 14 -19.35 -43.67 12.58
N LEU A 15 -19.79 -43.91 11.35
CA LEU A 15 -20.17 -42.86 10.39
C LEU A 15 -21.36 -42.04 10.89
N VAL A 16 -22.41 -42.70 11.40
CA VAL A 16 -23.60 -42.03 11.94
C VAL A 16 -23.24 -41.19 13.17
N ALA A 17 -22.38 -41.70 14.05
CA ALA A 17 -21.87 -40.95 15.20
C ALA A 17 -21.07 -39.70 14.75
N ALA A 18 -20.24 -39.83 13.72
CA ALA A 18 -19.46 -38.70 13.19
C ALA A 18 -20.35 -37.63 12.55
N ILE A 19 -21.38 -38.01 11.79
CA ILE A 19 -22.34 -37.07 11.19
C ILE A 19 -23.14 -36.36 12.29
N GLY A 20 -23.63 -37.10 13.29
CA GLY A 20 -24.32 -36.51 14.43
C GLY A 20 -23.43 -35.49 15.15
N TYR A 21 -22.19 -35.88 15.44
CA TYR A 21 -21.21 -34.99 16.07
C TYR A 21 -20.93 -33.73 15.24
N ALA A 22 -20.76 -33.88 13.92
CA ALA A 22 -20.55 -32.76 13.02
C ALA A 22 -21.72 -31.78 13.05
N LEU A 23 -22.96 -32.27 12.97
CA LEU A 23 -24.15 -31.42 13.00
C LEU A 23 -24.35 -30.70 14.34
N LEU A 24 -24.02 -31.35 15.46
CA LEU A 24 -24.06 -30.69 16.78
C LEU A 24 -22.99 -29.60 16.90
N ARG A 25 -21.85 -29.76 16.23
CA ARG A 25 -20.70 -28.85 16.35
C ARG A 25 -20.57 -27.86 15.20
N SER A 26 -21.43 -27.96 14.18
CA SER A 26 -21.52 -26.99 13.09
C SER A 26 -21.86 -25.60 13.66
N PRO A 27 -20.95 -24.62 13.59
CA PRO A 27 -21.23 -23.25 14.02
C PRO A 27 -22.30 -22.66 13.10
N LYS A 28 -23.44 -22.27 13.66
CA LYS A 28 -24.50 -21.59 12.91
C LYS A 28 -23.96 -20.25 12.44
N GLU A 29 -23.83 -20.08 11.13
CA GLU A 29 -23.52 -18.79 10.52
C GLU A 29 -24.64 -17.81 10.87
N GLN A 30 -24.28 -16.71 11.55
CA GLN A 30 -25.22 -15.65 11.89
C GLN A 30 -25.54 -14.85 10.63
N HIS A 31 -26.54 -15.30 9.87
CA HIS A 31 -27.11 -14.47 8.81
C HIS A 31 -27.85 -13.30 9.44
N VAL A 32 -27.32 -12.09 9.25
CA VAL A 32 -27.97 -10.84 9.66
C VAL A 32 -29.22 -10.65 8.80
N ALA A 33 -30.36 -11.06 9.34
CA ALA A 33 -31.67 -10.77 8.79
C ALA A 33 -31.95 -9.28 8.96
N ALA A 34 -32.14 -8.60 7.82
CA ALA A 34 -32.48 -7.19 7.70
C ALA A 34 -31.35 -6.19 8.03
N LEU A 35 -30.72 -5.68 6.96
CA LEU A 35 -30.01 -4.41 6.99
C LEU A 35 -31.03 -3.31 7.36
N THR A 36 -30.84 -2.68 8.53
CA THR A 36 -31.71 -1.59 9.02
C THR A 36 -31.64 -0.35 8.13
N TYR A 37 -30.60 -0.22 7.29
CA TYR A 37 -30.49 0.84 6.30
C TYR A 37 -30.40 0.25 4.90
N ARG A 38 -31.56 0.08 4.28
CA ARG A 38 -31.65 -0.13 2.83
C ARG A 38 -31.46 1.23 2.16
N THR A 39 -30.28 1.44 1.58
CA THR A 39 -29.96 2.61 0.75
C THR A 39 -31.09 2.85 -0.24
N GLY A 40 -31.74 4.01 -0.15
CA GLY A 40 -32.77 4.45 -1.10
C GLY A 40 -34.21 4.54 -0.59
N THR A 41 -34.49 4.35 0.71
CA THR A 41 -35.84 4.64 1.24
C THR A 41 -35.91 6.05 1.83
N ALA A 42 -36.67 6.92 1.15
CA ALA A 42 -36.93 8.29 1.57
C ALA A 42 -37.68 8.30 2.92
N ALA A 43 -37.09 8.95 3.93
CA ALA A 43 -37.73 9.15 5.22
C ALA A 43 -38.93 10.10 5.08
N ALA A 44 -40.12 9.63 5.46
CA ALA A 44 -41.33 10.45 5.48
C ALA A 44 -41.18 11.62 6.49
N PRO A 45 -41.67 12.83 6.15
CA PRO A 45 -41.52 13.99 7.03
C PRO A 45 -42.46 13.88 8.23
N ARG A 46 -41.91 13.92 9.45
CA ARG A 46 -42.69 14.11 10.67
C ARG A 46 -42.99 15.60 10.87
N LYS A 47 -44.28 15.90 10.96
CA LYS A 47 -44.90 17.21 11.23
C LYS A 47 -44.39 17.79 12.57
N PRO A 48 -44.09 19.10 12.68
CA PRO A 48 -43.59 19.69 13.92
C PRO A 48 -44.74 19.93 14.90
N ALA A 49 -44.65 19.36 16.09
CA ALA A 49 -45.53 19.66 17.22
C ALA A 49 -44.72 20.36 18.32
N GLN A 50 -44.91 21.67 18.36
CA GLN A 50 -44.88 22.61 19.50
C GLN A 50 -44.03 22.30 20.74
N ALA A 51 -43.12 23.24 21.03
CA ALA A 51 -42.63 23.53 22.37
C ALA A 51 -43.81 23.89 23.32
N PRO A 52 -43.70 23.66 24.63
CA PRO A 52 -43.33 24.80 25.48
C PRO A 52 -42.53 24.49 26.77
N THR A 53 -41.92 25.57 27.29
CA THR A 53 -41.66 25.93 28.71
C THR A 53 -40.55 25.23 29.53
N ARG A 54 -39.50 26.02 29.81
CA ARG A 54 -38.58 25.99 30.98
C ARG A 54 -39.24 26.83 32.13
N PRO A 55 -38.95 26.73 33.47
CA PRO A 55 -37.66 26.45 34.12
C PRO A 55 -37.66 25.60 35.44
N ALA A 56 -36.56 24.91 35.79
CA ALA A 56 -35.55 25.22 36.83
C ALA A 56 -35.27 23.95 37.71
N PRO A 57 -34.39 23.95 38.74
CA PRO A 57 -32.97 23.61 38.67
C PRO A 57 -32.55 22.47 39.64
N GLY A 58 -31.66 21.58 39.22
CA GLY A 58 -31.10 20.54 40.10
C GLY A 58 -30.11 19.65 39.36
N ALA A 59 -28.85 19.72 39.79
CA ALA A 59 -27.66 19.03 39.27
C ALA A 59 -27.76 17.47 39.31
N PRO A 60 -26.78 16.67 38.80
CA PRO A 60 -25.48 17.05 38.27
C PRO A 60 -25.13 16.43 36.90
N ALA A 61 -24.04 16.96 36.34
CA ALA A 61 -23.33 16.43 35.19
C ALA A 61 -22.95 14.96 35.40
N ALA A 62 -23.54 14.07 34.61
CA ALA A 62 -23.00 12.74 34.36
C ALA A 62 -22.31 12.79 32.99
N ALA A 63 -20.99 12.65 33.04
CA ALA A 63 -20.14 12.50 31.89
C ALA A 63 -20.50 11.21 31.16
N GLU A 64 -21.21 11.30 30.03
CA GLU A 64 -21.35 10.18 29.10
C GLU A 64 -21.88 10.69 27.76
N SER A 65 -20.96 11.08 26.87
CA SER A 65 -21.23 11.12 25.42
C SER A 65 -19.92 11.23 24.64
N GLN A 66 -19.11 10.17 24.69
CA GLN A 66 -18.02 9.98 23.72
C GLN A 66 -18.53 9.58 22.31
N SER A 67 -19.84 9.66 22.06
CA SER A 67 -20.43 9.45 20.74
C SER A 67 -21.59 10.41 20.45
N GLN A 68 -21.59 11.62 21.04
CA GLN A 68 -22.47 12.68 20.54
C GLN A 68 -21.78 13.39 19.37
N VAL A 69 -22.40 13.28 18.21
CA VAL A 69 -22.07 14.11 17.06
C VAL A 69 -22.46 15.55 17.41
N HIS A 70 -21.47 16.41 17.61
CA HIS A 70 -21.69 17.84 17.82
C HIS A 70 -22.07 18.50 16.48
N LEU A 71 -23.36 18.39 16.12
CA LEU A 71 -23.93 19.00 14.91
C LEU A 71 -23.81 20.53 14.91
N ALA A 72 -23.70 21.14 16.10
CA ALA A 72 -23.46 22.57 16.25
C ALA A 72 -22.12 23.06 15.65
N LEU A 73 -21.15 22.16 15.44
CA LEU A 73 -19.87 22.50 14.78
C LEU A 73 -20.00 22.55 13.25
N LEU A 74 -21.10 22.06 12.68
CA LEU A 74 -21.39 22.20 11.24
C LEU A 74 -22.09 23.52 10.94
N ASP A 75 -22.95 23.99 11.85
CA ASP A 75 -23.59 25.32 11.75
C ASP A 75 -22.63 26.46 12.13
N GLN A 76 -21.49 26.14 12.73
CA GLN A 76 -20.44 27.12 12.95
C GLN A 76 -19.86 27.49 11.58
N ASP A 77 -20.31 28.63 11.06
CA ASP A 77 -19.78 29.27 9.85
C ASP A 77 -18.28 29.50 10.07
N ARG A 78 -17.47 28.53 9.64
CA ARG A 78 -16.02 28.59 9.71
C ARG A 78 -15.65 29.70 8.76
N GLY A 79 -15.55 30.91 9.31
CA GLY A 79 -15.32 32.15 8.60
C GLY A 79 -14.40 31.90 7.43
N ARG A 80 -14.97 32.01 6.23
CA ARG A 80 -14.37 31.67 4.93
C ARG A 80 -12.88 31.96 4.99
N SER A 81 -12.07 30.90 5.01
CA SER A 81 -10.61 31.04 5.07
C SER A 81 -10.20 32.06 4.01
N ALA A 82 -9.64 33.19 4.44
CA ALA A 82 -9.21 34.25 3.55
C ALA A 82 -8.26 33.62 2.53
N GLY A 83 -8.79 33.36 1.33
CA GLY A 83 -8.16 32.48 0.37
C GLY A 83 -6.72 32.92 0.12
N PHE A 84 -5.80 31.95 0.14
CA PHE A 84 -4.40 32.23 -0.11
C PHE A 84 -4.23 32.80 -1.52
N ARG A 85 -4.09 34.13 -1.63
CA ARG A 85 -3.96 34.87 -2.90
C ARG A 85 -2.51 35.05 -3.32
N ARG A 86 -1.72 33.97 -3.33
CA ARG A 86 -0.38 34.00 -3.95
C ARG A 86 -0.35 32.96 -5.05
N ASN A 87 0.01 33.40 -6.25
CA ASN A 87 0.11 32.53 -7.41
C ASN A 87 1.40 31.70 -7.29
N LEU A 88 1.31 30.53 -6.67
CA LEU A 88 2.46 29.63 -6.41
C LEU A 88 3.07 29.05 -7.68
N PHE A 89 2.48 29.32 -8.84
CA PHE A 89 2.93 28.88 -10.16
C PHE A 89 3.43 30.04 -11.03
N SER A 90 3.62 31.24 -10.48
CA SER A 90 4.30 32.30 -11.23
C SER A 90 5.75 31.87 -11.46
N PRO A 91 6.23 31.81 -12.72
CA PRO A 91 7.60 31.44 -13.00
C PRO A 91 8.56 32.42 -12.33
N ILE A 92 9.41 31.90 -11.45
CA ILE A 92 10.41 32.65 -10.68
C ILE A 92 11.48 33.24 -11.62
N PHE A 93 11.54 32.79 -12.87
CA PHE A 93 12.53 33.17 -13.88
C PHE A 93 11.96 34.14 -14.92
N LYS A 94 11.49 35.31 -14.46
CA LYS A 94 11.38 36.50 -15.32
C LYS A 94 12.37 37.55 -14.88
N GLU A 95 13.60 37.14 -14.60
CA GLU A 95 14.71 38.07 -14.63
C GLU A 95 15.14 38.18 -16.08
N GLU A 96 14.53 39.17 -16.72
CA GLU A 96 14.84 39.74 -18.00
C GLU A 96 16.35 39.94 -18.10
N VAL A 97 17.05 38.96 -18.68
CA VAL A 97 18.45 39.09 -19.10
C VAL A 97 18.45 40.05 -20.30
N LYS A 98 18.29 41.32 -19.97
CA LYS A 98 18.46 42.45 -20.88
C LYS A 98 19.96 42.57 -21.15
N LEU A 99 20.44 41.74 -22.05
CA LEU A 99 21.80 41.85 -22.60
C LEU A 99 21.89 43.21 -23.31
N PRO A 100 22.85 44.07 -22.94
CA PRO A 100 23.06 45.33 -23.66
C PRO A 100 23.49 45.04 -25.11
N PRO A 101 23.14 45.92 -26.07
CA PRO A 101 23.48 45.71 -27.47
C PRO A 101 25.01 45.75 -27.66
N PHE A 102 25.58 44.64 -28.15
CA PHE A 102 26.99 44.54 -28.54
C PHE A 102 27.29 45.56 -29.66
N LYS A 103 28.23 46.46 -29.42
CA LYS A 103 28.87 47.26 -30.48
C LYS A 103 29.96 46.41 -31.14
N PRO A 104 30.03 46.32 -32.48
CA PRO A 104 31.12 45.60 -33.13
C PRO A 104 32.41 46.42 -33.09
N VAL A 105 33.47 45.85 -32.50
CA VAL A 105 34.85 46.34 -32.62
C VAL A 105 35.48 45.73 -33.88
N PRO A 106 36.28 46.47 -34.68
CA PRO A 106 36.95 45.89 -35.84
C PRO A 106 37.99 44.85 -35.42
N LEU A 107 37.92 43.66 -36.02
CA LEU A 107 38.85 42.56 -35.78
C LEU A 107 40.24 42.88 -36.39
N PRO A 108 41.36 42.73 -35.65
CA PRO A 108 42.69 42.76 -36.25
C PRO A 108 42.97 41.47 -37.05
N LEU A 109 43.74 41.62 -38.14
CA LEU A 109 44.10 40.56 -39.10
C LEU A 109 44.75 39.33 -38.42
N PRO A 110 44.55 38.12 -38.97
CA PRO A 110 45.00 36.88 -38.35
C PRO A 110 46.53 36.71 -38.43
N PRO A 111 47.21 36.33 -37.34
CA PRO A 111 48.61 35.91 -37.39
C PRO A 111 48.77 34.51 -38.00
N LYS A 112 49.95 34.30 -38.61
CA LYS A 112 50.38 33.11 -39.34
C LYS A 112 50.22 31.82 -38.48
N PRO A 113 49.81 30.67 -39.04
CA PRO A 113 49.56 29.46 -38.25
C PRO A 113 50.87 28.90 -37.70
N VAL A 114 51.04 28.99 -36.38
CA VAL A 114 51.97 28.13 -35.64
C VAL A 114 51.27 26.80 -35.45
N ALA A 115 51.91 25.70 -35.84
CA ALA A 115 51.37 24.36 -35.64
C ALA A 115 51.18 24.11 -34.14
N LEU A 116 49.93 23.98 -33.70
CA LEU A 116 49.61 23.59 -32.34
C LEU A 116 50.02 22.12 -32.11
N PRO A 117 50.59 21.78 -30.95
CA PRO A 117 50.72 20.39 -30.53
C PRO A 117 49.33 19.74 -30.43
N PRO A 118 49.22 18.41 -30.64
CA PRO A 118 47.94 17.72 -30.61
C PRO A 118 47.23 17.95 -29.27
N PRO A 119 45.91 18.20 -29.27
CA PRO A 119 45.16 18.39 -28.04
C PRO A 119 45.23 17.13 -27.18
N PRO A 120 45.33 17.27 -25.84
CA PRO A 120 45.21 16.14 -24.94
C PRO A 120 43.85 15.44 -25.16
N PRO A 121 43.78 14.10 -25.04
CA PRO A 121 42.54 13.38 -25.19
C PRO A 121 41.51 13.91 -24.19
N VAL A 122 40.42 14.46 -24.71
CA VAL A 122 39.23 14.82 -23.93
C VAL A 122 38.77 13.60 -23.15
N PRO A 123 38.62 13.69 -21.81
CA PRO A 123 37.97 12.64 -21.04
C PRO A 123 36.57 12.41 -21.62
N VAL A 124 36.36 11.23 -22.19
CA VAL A 124 35.05 10.78 -22.67
C VAL A 124 34.11 10.86 -21.47
N ALA A 125 33.12 11.74 -21.53
CA ALA A 125 32.08 11.81 -20.51
C ALA A 125 31.49 10.40 -20.33
N PRO A 126 31.29 9.93 -19.09
CA PRO A 126 30.71 8.61 -18.87
C PRO A 126 29.36 8.54 -19.60
N PRO A 127 29.08 7.44 -20.33
CA PRO A 127 27.83 7.31 -21.06
C PRO A 127 26.65 7.51 -20.12
N PRO A 128 25.54 8.12 -20.60
CA PRO A 128 24.34 8.29 -19.79
C PRO A 128 23.90 6.92 -19.26
N PRO A 129 23.42 6.84 -18.00
CA PRO A 129 22.97 5.57 -17.43
C PRO A 129 21.89 4.97 -18.35
N PRO A 130 21.93 3.65 -18.60
CA PRO A 130 20.94 3.00 -19.45
C PRO A 130 19.53 3.25 -18.90
N PRO A 131 18.52 3.40 -19.78
CA PRO A 131 17.14 3.53 -19.34
C PRO A 131 16.77 2.31 -18.47
N PRO A 132 15.99 2.50 -17.39
CA PRO A 132 15.59 1.39 -16.54
C PRO A 132 14.85 0.34 -17.36
N THR A 133 15.46 -0.84 -17.50
CA THR A 133 14.86 -1.99 -18.18
C THR A 133 13.57 -2.36 -17.46
N GLU A 134 12.57 -2.89 -18.17
CA GLU A 134 11.30 -3.34 -17.58
C GLU A 134 11.52 -4.28 -16.37
N GLU A 135 12.60 -5.05 -16.41
CA GLU A 135 13.03 -5.92 -15.32
C GLU A 135 13.38 -5.19 -14.01
N ASP A 136 13.98 -3.99 -14.10
CA ASP A 136 14.28 -3.17 -12.93
C ASP A 136 13.01 -2.57 -12.32
N LEU A 137 12.01 -2.29 -13.16
CA LEU A 137 10.70 -1.85 -12.70
C LEU A 137 9.98 -2.97 -11.94
N ILE A 138 10.03 -4.21 -12.44
CA ILE A 138 9.47 -5.39 -11.77
C ILE A 138 10.13 -5.59 -10.40
N GLY A 139 11.45 -5.49 -10.31
CA GLY A 139 12.17 -5.57 -9.04
C GLY A 139 11.78 -4.45 -8.07
N ARG A 140 11.58 -3.23 -8.56
CA ARG A 140 11.11 -2.08 -7.77
C ARG A 140 9.68 -2.29 -7.26
N GLU A 141 8.80 -2.88 -8.06
CA GLU A 141 7.44 -3.20 -7.65
C GLU A 141 7.38 -4.33 -6.62
N MET A 142 8.24 -5.33 -6.74
CA MET A 142 8.35 -6.40 -5.76
C MET A 142 8.88 -5.89 -4.42
N ALA A 143 9.77 -4.88 -4.44
CA ALA A 143 10.26 -4.24 -3.22
C ALA A 143 9.21 -3.36 -2.50
N LYS A 144 8.07 -3.05 -3.13
CA LYS A 144 6.97 -2.30 -2.50
C LYS A 144 6.10 -3.16 -1.59
N PHE A 145 6.19 -4.50 -1.68
CA PHE A 145 5.49 -5.38 -0.75
C PHE A 145 6.04 -5.15 0.66
N THR A 146 5.17 -4.69 1.55
CA THR A 146 5.46 -4.50 2.97
C THR A 146 4.90 -5.68 3.74
N PHE A 147 5.71 -6.27 4.59
CA PHE A 147 5.27 -7.35 5.46
C PHE A 147 4.44 -6.78 6.62
N LEU A 148 3.24 -7.31 6.81
CA LEU A 148 2.31 -6.89 7.87
C LEU A 148 2.33 -7.85 9.06
N GLY A 149 2.57 -9.14 8.83
CA GLY A 149 2.53 -10.14 9.88
C GLY A 149 2.39 -11.56 9.32
N PHE A 150 2.27 -12.54 10.21
CA PHE A 150 2.08 -13.94 9.82
C PHE A 150 1.11 -14.65 10.75
N LEU A 151 0.40 -15.63 10.22
CA LEU A 151 -0.43 -16.56 10.95
C LEU A 151 0.21 -17.95 10.84
N LYS A 152 0.47 -18.57 11.99
CA LYS A 152 0.92 -19.96 12.07
C LYS A 152 -0.23 -20.82 12.59
N LYS A 153 -0.68 -21.79 11.78
CA LYS A 153 -1.71 -22.75 12.16
C LYS A 153 -1.16 -24.16 11.96
N GLY A 154 -0.66 -24.76 13.04
CA GLY A 154 0.11 -26.00 12.97
C GLY A 154 1.42 -25.79 12.20
N ASP A 155 1.63 -26.60 11.17
CA ASP A 155 2.78 -26.51 10.26
C ASP A 155 2.53 -25.62 9.02
N GLU A 156 1.31 -25.11 8.84
CA GLU A 156 1.04 -24.10 7.80
C GLU A 156 1.33 -22.69 8.31
N ARG A 157 2.24 -22.00 7.60
CA ARG A 157 2.52 -20.57 7.80
C ARG A 157 1.92 -19.76 6.65
N THR A 158 1.13 -18.75 7.02
CA THR A 158 0.54 -17.77 6.09
C THR A 158 1.11 -16.41 6.41
N VAL A 159 1.64 -15.72 5.41
CA VAL A 159 2.23 -14.39 5.54
C VAL A 159 1.26 -13.36 4.98
N PHE A 160 1.09 -12.25 5.69
CA PHE A 160 0.33 -11.10 5.22
C PHE A 160 1.29 -10.06 4.65
N LEU A 161 1.10 -9.76 3.38
CA LEU A 161 1.83 -8.73 2.65
C LEU A 161 0.86 -7.62 2.28
N SER A 162 1.31 -6.37 2.29
CA SER A 162 0.56 -5.25 1.70
C SER A 162 1.31 -4.65 0.52
N LYS A 163 0.60 -4.37 -0.56
CA LYS A 163 1.09 -3.56 -1.69
C LYS A 163 -0.02 -2.59 -2.08
N ASP A 164 0.32 -1.31 -2.22
CA ASP A 164 -0.61 -0.26 -2.67
C ASP A 164 -1.94 -0.20 -1.89
N ARG A 165 -1.89 -0.45 -0.57
CA ARG A 165 -3.05 -0.53 0.38
C ARG A 165 -3.94 -1.75 0.22
N GLU A 166 -3.56 -2.72 -0.60
CA GLU A 166 -4.21 -4.02 -0.72
C GLU A 166 -3.43 -5.08 0.07
N ILE A 167 -4.16 -6.01 0.71
CA ILE A 167 -3.57 -7.07 1.55
C ILE A 167 -3.61 -8.39 0.79
N PHE A 168 -2.45 -9.06 0.71
CA PHE A 168 -2.26 -10.34 0.07
C PHE A 168 -1.86 -11.39 1.09
N LEU A 169 -2.48 -12.57 0.98
CA LEU A 169 -2.10 -13.74 1.76
C LEU A 169 -1.12 -14.58 0.93
N ALA A 170 0.07 -14.77 1.50
CA ALA A 170 1.16 -15.50 0.89
C ALA A 170 1.38 -16.82 1.63
N LYS A 171 1.17 -17.94 0.92
CA LYS A 171 1.54 -19.29 1.36
C LYS A 171 2.64 -19.82 0.45
N LYS A 172 3.37 -20.83 0.89
CA LYS A 172 4.34 -21.53 0.03
C LYS A 172 3.62 -22.02 -1.25
N GLY A 173 4.07 -21.57 -2.42
CA GLY A 173 3.47 -21.91 -3.71
C GLY A 173 2.28 -21.04 -4.16
N SER A 174 1.81 -20.08 -3.35
CA SER A 174 0.69 -19.22 -3.73
C SER A 174 1.09 -18.12 -4.71
N THR A 175 0.13 -17.67 -5.54
CA THR A 175 0.31 -16.55 -6.46
C THR A 175 -0.15 -15.24 -5.82
N LEU A 176 0.70 -14.22 -5.85
CA LEU A 176 0.44 -12.87 -5.37
C LEU A 176 0.12 -11.95 -6.56
N ALA A 177 -0.98 -11.20 -6.44
CA ALA A 177 -1.43 -10.21 -7.44
C ALA A 177 -1.48 -10.73 -8.89
N GLY A 178 -1.62 -12.06 -9.10
CA GLY A 178 -1.63 -12.70 -10.43
C GLY A 178 -0.31 -12.65 -11.21
N LYS A 179 0.75 -12.04 -10.66
CA LYS A 179 2.01 -11.74 -11.38
C LYS A 179 3.25 -12.31 -10.71
N TYR A 180 3.14 -12.70 -9.45
CA TYR A 180 4.26 -13.19 -8.67
C TYR A 180 3.90 -14.51 -7.98
N GLN A 181 4.86 -15.40 -7.81
CA GLN A 181 4.69 -16.68 -7.15
C GLN A 181 5.61 -16.78 -5.94
N VAL A 182 5.09 -17.26 -4.82
CA VAL A 182 5.87 -17.53 -3.62
C VAL A 182 6.63 -18.83 -3.81
N SER A 183 7.94 -18.73 -3.99
CA SER A 183 8.82 -19.88 -4.21
C SER A 183 9.31 -20.51 -2.91
N GLY A 184 9.58 -19.67 -1.90
CA GLY A 184 10.10 -20.09 -0.61
C GLY A 184 9.46 -19.28 0.51
N LEU A 185 9.18 -19.95 1.62
CA LEU A 185 8.72 -19.31 2.84
C LEU A 185 9.55 -19.88 4.00
N THR A 186 10.42 -19.05 4.56
CA THR A 186 11.31 -19.36 5.68
C THR A 186 10.87 -18.53 6.90
N ASP A 187 11.43 -18.81 8.09
CA ASP A 187 11.02 -18.08 9.28
C ASP A 187 11.42 -16.59 9.27
N ASP A 188 12.54 -16.29 8.60
CA ASP A 188 13.12 -14.95 8.52
C ASP A 188 12.79 -14.21 7.22
N ALA A 189 12.44 -14.91 6.14
CA ALA A 189 12.18 -14.29 4.85
C ALA A 189 11.21 -15.08 3.95
N ILE A 190 10.50 -14.34 3.10
CA ILE A 190 9.70 -14.88 2.00
C ILE A 190 10.38 -14.59 0.67
N THR A 191 10.46 -15.60 -0.17
CA THR A 191 11.10 -15.51 -1.48
C THR A 191 10.07 -15.56 -2.59
N ILE A 192 9.94 -14.46 -3.31
CA ILE A 192 8.93 -14.25 -4.34
C ILE A 192 9.61 -14.22 -5.71
N LYS A 193 9.09 -14.99 -6.66
CA LYS A 193 9.53 -15.01 -8.05
C LYS A 193 8.51 -14.32 -8.94
N SER A 194 8.97 -13.52 -9.90
CA SER A 194 8.10 -12.97 -10.93
C SER A 194 7.78 -14.03 -11.99
N LEU A 195 6.50 -14.14 -12.37
CA LEU A 195 6.06 -15.01 -13.47
C LEU A 195 6.48 -14.47 -14.84
N SER A 196 6.62 -13.15 -14.98
CA SER A 196 6.94 -12.50 -16.26
C SER A 196 8.42 -12.27 -16.48
N GLY A 197 9.20 -12.08 -15.41
CA GLY A 197 10.60 -11.62 -15.52
C GLY A 197 11.64 -12.54 -14.88
N GLY A 198 11.25 -13.70 -14.34
CA GLY A 198 12.17 -14.68 -13.74
C GLY A 198 12.98 -14.21 -12.52
N LYS A 199 12.92 -12.92 -12.14
CA LYS A 199 13.64 -12.37 -11.00
C LYS A 199 13.03 -12.81 -9.69
N GLU A 200 13.93 -13.10 -8.75
CA GLU A 200 13.64 -13.56 -7.40
C GLU A 200 13.98 -12.43 -6.42
N VAL A 201 13.03 -12.07 -5.56
CA VAL A 201 13.21 -11.06 -4.51
C VAL A 201 12.92 -11.70 -3.18
N VAL A 202 13.86 -11.54 -2.26
CA VAL A 202 13.75 -11.99 -0.87
C VAL A 202 13.27 -10.82 -0.03
N ILE A 203 12.09 -10.96 0.56
CA ILE A 203 11.51 -10.00 1.48
C ILE A 203 11.65 -10.57 2.90
N PRO A 204 12.47 -9.97 3.78
CA PRO A 204 12.57 -10.42 5.14
C PRO A 204 11.29 -10.11 5.89
N LEU A 205 10.88 -11.05 6.73
CA LEU A 205 9.66 -11.03 7.54
C LEU A 205 9.88 -10.20 8.83
N VAL A 206 10.61 -9.09 8.72
CA VAL A 206 10.80 -8.14 9.81
C VAL A 206 9.66 -7.14 9.80
N GLU A 207 8.97 -7.04 10.92
CA GLU A 207 7.85 -6.11 11.12
C GLU A 207 8.27 -4.67 10.77
N ASN A 208 7.49 -4.01 9.91
CA ASN A 208 7.58 -2.57 9.61
C ASN A 208 8.88 -2.05 8.94
N ARG A 209 9.55 -2.82 8.08
CA ARG A 209 10.62 -2.27 7.21
C ARG A 209 10.41 -2.56 5.72
N SER A 210 10.14 -1.51 4.94
CA SER A 210 10.32 -1.54 3.49
C SER A 210 11.80 -1.71 3.17
N LEU A 211 12.15 -2.72 2.36
CA LEU A 211 13.54 -2.95 2.00
C LEU A 211 14.10 -1.84 1.12
N VAL A 212 14.94 -1.00 1.71
CA VAL A 212 15.91 -0.21 0.95
C VAL A 212 16.93 -1.20 0.38
N ARG A 213 17.01 -1.25 -0.95
CA ARG A 213 17.99 -2.02 -1.73
C ARG A 213 19.39 -1.76 -1.17
N ARG A 214 19.96 -2.73 -0.45
CA ARG A 214 21.34 -2.67 0.06
C ARG A 214 22.27 -2.92 -1.13
N ILE A 215 22.53 -1.88 -1.91
CA ILE A 215 23.62 -1.87 -2.89
C ILE A 215 24.89 -1.61 -2.08
N GLY A 216 25.53 -2.68 -1.62
CA GLY A 216 26.87 -2.58 -1.04
C GLY A 216 27.90 -2.43 -2.17
N PRO A 217 28.78 -1.41 -2.13
CA PRO A 217 29.90 -1.34 -3.04
C PRO A 217 30.94 -2.38 -2.61
N ASN A 218 31.39 -3.20 -3.57
CA ASN A 218 32.64 -3.96 -3.48
C ASN A 218 33.77 -2.98 -3.13
N THR A 219 34.33 -3.10 -1.94
CA THR A 219 35.63 -2.49 -1.62
C THR A 219 36.65 -3.61 -1.49
N ARG A 220 37.49 -3.66 -2.52
CA ARG A 220 38.66 -4.50 -2.68
C ARG A 220 39.70 -4.08 -1.64
N THR A 221 40.24 -5.07 -0.95
CA THR A 221 41.43 -5.03 -0.09
C THR A 221 42.63 -4.37 -0.79
N PRO A 222 43.55 -3.76 -0.03
CA PRO A 222 44.98 -4.02 -0.16
C PRO A 222 45.43 -5.12 0.81
#